data_AF-A0A9R1QYW2-F1
#
_entry.id   AF-A0A9R1QYW2-F1
#
_cell.length_a   1.000
_cell.length_b   1.000
_cell.length_c   1.000
_cell.angle_alpha   90.00
_cell.angle_beta   90.00
_cell.angle_gamma   90.00
#
_symmetry.space_group_name_H-M   'P 1'
#
loop_
_entity.id
_entity.type
_entity.pdbx_description
1 polymer ?
#
loop_
_entity_poly.entity_id
_entity_poly.type
_entity_poly.pdbx_seq_one_letter_code
_entity_poly.pdbx_strand_id
1 'polypeptide(L)'
;MAAAAPGPASKHTFSSLLKQKSAKTSPPRSRGTMAISMRDVDPAFQGAGQKDGLEIWRIEKLQAVPVPRESHGKFFAGDSYIILKTTARKNGSFQHDIHYWLGKDTSQDESGTAAIKTVELDVALGGRGVQYREVQGNETEKFLSYFKPCIIPEEGGIASGFRHTEINEREHVTRLFVCRGKHTVHVKEVPFARSSLNHDDIFILDTKSKIFQFNGSNSSIQERAKALEVVQYLKDTNHEGKCDVAAVEDGKLMADADAGEFWGLFGGFAPLPRKTFSEPNGKDTAFPPKLLWVNKGQTVSVDCEVLTKALLDSTKCYLLDCGSEIYVWMGRETALEDRKQAGLAAEELLREGDRPKSHIIRLMEGFETVIFRSKFNKWPKKAEAVVSDESRGKVAALLKRQGFNVKAVAKSAPVKEEPLPQIDCTGNLQ
;
A
#
# COMPACT_ATOMS: atom_id res chain seq x y z
N MET A 1 -3.55 50.40 30.05
CA MET A 1 -3.16 48.99 30.31
C MET A 1 -3.24 48.26 28.99
N ALA A 2 -2.08 47.95 28.40
CA ALA A 2 -1.97 47.30 27.10
C ALA A 2 -2.04 45.77 27.25
N ALA A 3 -2.86 45.12 26.43
CA ALA A 3 -2.95 43.66 26.33
C ALA A 3 -1.84 43.14 25.40
N ALA A 4 -1.06 42.19 25.89
CA ALA A 4 0.02 41.54 25.14
C ALA A 4 -0.52 40.44 24.23
N ALA A 5 -0.07 40.43 22.97
CA ALA A 5 -0.35 39.40 21.98
C ALA A 5 0.51 38.14 22.21
N PRO A 6 0.03 36.93 21.86
CA PRO A 6 0.85 35.72 21.91
C PRO A 6 1.79 35.66 20.69
N GLY A 7 3.06 35.33 20.94
CA GLY A 7 4.11 35.21 19.92
C GLY A 7 4.00 33.94 19.06
N PRO A 8 4.74 33.88 17.93
CA PRO A 8 4.61 32.80 16.96
C PRO A 8 5.30 31.51 17.43
N ALA A 9 4.62 30.38 17.19
CA ALA A 9 5.14 29.04 17.44
C ALA A 9 6.35 28.73 16.51
N SER A 10 7.42 28.22 17.12
CA SER A 10 8.66 27.78 16.47
C SER A 10 8.40 26.64 15.48
N LYS A 11 8.73 26.85 14.20
CA LYS A 11 8.80 25.81 13.18
C LYS A 11 10.02 24.91 13.45
N HIS A 12 9.82 23.76 14.09
CA HIS A 12 10.85 22.73 14.15
C HIS A 12 10.81 21.89 12.87
N THR A 13 11.80 22.10 11.99
CA THR A 13 12.00 21.32 10.76
C THR A 13 12.67 19.97 11.09
N PHE A 14 12.29 18.91 10.36
CA PHE A 14 12.73 17.51 10.48
C PHE A 14 14.27 17.28 10.40
N SER A 15 15.04 18.31 10.05
CA SER A 15 16.50 18.32 9.99
C SER A 15 17.19 17.99 11.32
N SER A 16 16.54 18.19 12.47
CA SER A 16 17.18 18.03 13.79
C SER A 16 17.42 16.58 14.22
N LEU A 17 16.75 15.60 13.62
CA LEU A 17 16.88 14.18 13.98
C LEU A 17 18.17 13.51 13.44
N LEU A 18 18.91 14.18 12.55
CA LEU A 18 20.11 13.62 11.91
C LEU A 18 21.46 14.02 12.55
N LYS A 19 21.47 14.71 13.70
CA LYS A 19 22.74 15.11 14.35
C LYS A 19 23.08 14.24 15.57
N GLN A 20 23.63 13.05 15.32
CA GLN A 20 24.54 12.41 16.26
C GLN A 20 25.91 12.08 15.61
N LYS A 21 26.89 12.90 16.03
CA LYS A 21 28.36 12.73 16.08
C LYS A 21 29.10 12.06 14.90
N SER A 22 29.77 12.90 14.09
CA SER A 22 30.92 12.50 13.26
C SER A 22 32.23 12.65 14.04
N ALA A 23 33.00 11.57 14.16
CA ALA A 23 34.42 11.59 14.52
C ALA A 23 35.27 11.63 13.24
N LYS A 24 36.33 12.45 13.24
CA LYS A 24 37.22 12.71 12.10
C LYS A 24 38.12 11.51 11.76
N THR A 25 38.18 11.11 10.48
CA THR A 25 39.36 10.44 9.88
C THR A 25 39.43 10.60 8.34
N SER A 26 40.61 11.05 7.86
CA SER A 26 41.34 10.98 6.56
C SER A 26 40.68 10.62 5.20
N PRO A 27 41.23 11.08 4.05
CA PRO A 27 40.53 11.20 2.76
C PRO A 27 40.42 9.88 1.97
N PRO A 28 39.44 9.75 1.03
CA PRO A 28 39.12 8.47 0.39
C PRO A 28 40.00 8.17 -0.82
N ARG A 29 40.45 6.90 -0.91
CA ARG A 29 40.97 6.26 -2.13
C ARG A 29 39.81 5.79 -3.03
N SER A 30 40.08 5.83 -4.34
CA SER A 30 39.31 5.37 -5.52
C SER A 30 37.95 4.67 -5.29
N ARG A 31 36.90 5.23 -5.90
CA ARG A 31 35.53 4.69 -6.00
C ARG A 31 35.51 3.32 -6.69
N GLY A 32 35.41 2.26 -5.90
CA GLY A 32 34.80 0.99 -6.32
C GLY A 32 33.31 0.99 -5.99
N THR A 33 32.51 0.27 -6.78
CA THR A 33 31.09 0.04 -6.56
C THR A 33 30.85 -0.42 -5.11
N MET A 34 30.30 0.46 -4.27
CA MET A 34 29.96 0.13 -2.89
C MET A 34 28.75 -0.82 -2.89
N ALA A 35 29.02 -2.12 -2.89
CA ALA A 35 28.03 -3.10 -2.49
C ALA A 35 27.60 -2.77 -1.05
N ILE A 36 26.32 -2.48 -0.85
CA ILE A 36 25.79 -2.19 0.48
C ILE A 36 26.00 -3.45 1.35
N SER A 37 26.72 -3.29 2.45
CA SER A 37 27.01 -4.38 3.37
C SER A 37 25.74 -4.77 4.12
N MET A 38 25.38 -6.05 4.13
CA MET A 38 24.24 -6.57 4.92
C MET A 38 24.35 -6.29 6.43
N ARG A 39 25.51 -5.82 6.92
CA ARG A 39 25.72 -5.45 8.33
C ARG A 39 24.99 -4.17 8.75
N ASP A 40 24.53 -3.35 7.80
CA ASP A 40 23.84 -2.09 8.06
C ASP A 40 22.30 -2.24 8.01
N VAL A 41 21.81 -3.47 7.83
CA VAL A 41 20.37 -3.80 7.78
C VAL A 41 19.91 -4.18 9.18
N ASP A 42 18.71 -3.69 9.56
CA ASP A 42 18.06 -4.05 10.81
C ASP A 42 17.99 -5.58 10.99
N PRO A 43 18.43 -6.14 12.14
CA PRO A 43 18.32 -7.58 12.41
C PRO A 43 16.92 -8.15 12.23
N ALA A 44 15.87 -7.33 12.42
CA ALA A 44 14.48 -7.73 12.24
C ALA A 44 14.15 -8.19 10.81
N PHE A 45 14.93 -7.77 9.81
CA PHE A 45 14.74 -8.13 8.41
C PHE A 45 15.63 -9.28 7.95
N GLN A 46 16.42 -9.88 8.85
CA GLN A 46 17.25 -11.00 8.51
C GLN A 46 16.39 -12.20 8.07
N GLY A 47 16.57 -12.62 6.81
CA GLY A 47 15.81 -13.73 6.23
C GLY A 47 14.45 -13.35 5.64
N ALA A 48 14.07 -12.07 5.69
CA ALA A 48 12.84 -11.58 5.07
C ALA A 48 12.83 -11.87 3.56
N GLY A 49 11.66 -12.20 3.03
CA GLY A 49 11.44 -12.40 1.59
C GLY A 49 12.09 -13.64 0.98
N GLN A 50 12.58 -14.58 1.78
CA GLN A 50 13.19 -15.82 1.26
C GLN A 50 12.15 -16.87 0.81
N LYS A 51 10.87 -16.69 1.15
CA LYS A 51 9.77 -17.60 0.80
C LYS A 51 8.52 -16.84 0.38
N ASP A 52 7.67 -17.50 -0.40
CA ASP A 52 6.35 -16.98 -0.71
C ASP A 52 5.53 -16.80 0.57
N GLY A 53 4.89 -15.64 0.73
CA GLY A 53 4.06 -15.36 1.88
C GLY A 53 3.99 -13.87 2.24
N LEU A 54 3.37 -13.61 3.38
CA LEU A 54 3.24 -12.30 3.98
C LEU A 54 4.05 -12.26 5.28
N GLU A 55 4.85 -11.21 5.44
CA GLU A 55 5.62 -10.91 6.65
C GLU A 55 5.28 -9.49 7.09
N ILE A 56 4.99 -9.30 8.38
CA ILE A 56 4.53 -8.01 8.91
C ILE A 56 5.38 -7.66 10.13
N TRP A 57 5.79 -6.40 10.22
CA TRP A 57 6.45 -5.81 11.37
C TRP A 57 5.67 -4.59 11.84
N ARG A 58 5.56 -4.41 13.14
CA ARG A 58 5.06 -3.21 13.79
C ARG A 58 6.24 -2.35 14.22
N ILE A 59 6.14 -1.04 14.05
CA ILE A 59 7.14 -0.12 14.60
C ILE A 59 6.86 0.05 16.08
N GLU A 60 7.80 -0.36 16.93
CA GLU A 60 7.71 -0.20 18.38
C GLU A 60 8.98 0.51 18.86
N LYS A 61 8.83 1.71 19.43
CA LYS A 61 9.98 2.49 19.95
C LYS A 61 11.11 2.63 18.91
N LEU A 62 10.73 2.98 17.68
CA LEU A 62 11.63 3.17 16.53
C LEU A 62 12.35 1.90 16.02
N GLN A 63 11.87 0.70 16.40
CA GLN A 63 12.39 -0.58 15.93
C GLN A 63 11.31 -1.38 15.20
N ALA A 64 11.70 -2.17 14.21
CA ALA A 64 10.78 -3.08 13.53
C ALA A 64 10.63 -4.38 14.34
N VAL A 65 9.44 -4.67 14.84
CA VAL A 65 9.15 -5.88 15.63
C VAL A 65 8.21 -6.79 14.84
N PRO A 66 8.55 -8.07 14.61
CA PRO A 66 7.71 -8.97 13.82
C PRO A 66 6.35 -9.21 14.49
N VAL A 67 5.29 -9.13 13.69
CA VAL A 67 3.91 -9.40 14.12
C VAL A 67 3.59 -10.89 13.94
N PRO A 68 3.08 -11.57 14.97
CA PRO A 68 2.66 -12.98 14.87
C PRO A 68 1.61 -13.20 13.77
N ARG A 69 1.61 -14.38 13.16
CA ARG A 69 0.76 -14.68 11.98
C ARG A 69 -0.73 -14.63 12.30
N GLU A 70 -1.11 -15.04 13.50
CA GLU A 70 -2.45 -14.97 14.08
C GLU A 70 -2.96 -13.54 14.29
N SER A 71 -2.05 -12.55 14.21
CA SER A 71 -2.34 -11.14 14.34
C SER A 71 -2.25 -10.39 13.00
N HIS A 72 -1.95 -11.08 11.89
CA HIS A 72 -1.94 -10.45 10.57
C HIS A 72 -3.35 -9.95 10.22
N GLY A 73 -3.44 -8.68 9.78
CA GLY A 73 -4.72 -8.02 9.50
C GLY A 73 -5.31 -7.23 10.68
N LYS A 74 -4.77 -7.41 11.90
CA LYS A 74 -5.11 -6.58 13.05
C LYS A 74 -4.14 -5.39 13.10
N PHE A 75 -4.65 -4.20 12.85
CA PHE A 75 -3.86 -2.97 12.85
C PHE A 75 -4.37 -2.04 13.93
N PHE A 76 -3.48 -1.25 14.51
CA PHE A 76 -3.82 -0.20 15.47
C PHE A 76 -3.67 1.17 14.83
N ALA A 77 -4.68 2.01 15.00
CA ALA A 77 -4.76 3.36 14.44
C ALA A 77 -3.64 4.29 14.91
N GLY A 78 -3.07 4.04 16.09
CA GLY A 78 -1.95 4.79 16.67
C GLY A 78 -0.56 4.28 16.29
N ASP A 79 -0.46 3.22 15.50
CA ASP A 79 0.83 2.56 15.20
C ASP A 79 1.16 2.62 13.70
N SER A 80 2.42 2.38 13.36
CA SER A 80 2.92 2.21 11.99
C SER A 80 3.42 0.78 11.74
N TYR A 81 3.23 0.28 10.52
CA TYR A 81 3.55 -1.12 10.16
C TYR A 81 4.32 -1.19 8.85
N ILE A 82 5.12 -2.24 8.69
CA ILE A 82 5.78 -2.64 7.44
C ILE A 82 5.27 -4.03 7.06
N ILE A 83 4.82 -4.18 5.83
CA ILE A 83 4.23 -5.40 5.29
C ILE A 83 5.02 -5.78 4.04
N LEU A 84 5.64 -6.95 4.05
CA LEU A 84 6.30 -7.52 2.89
C LEU A 84 5.42 -8.65 2.32
N LYS A 85 4.90 -8.44 1.11
CA LYS A 85 4.34 -9.52 0.30
C LYS A 85 5.41 -10.05 -0.64
N THR A 86 5.80 -11.30 -0.44
CA THR A 86 6.67 -12.04 -1.36
C THR A 86 5.83 -12.99 -2.19
N THR A 87 6.00 -12.91 -3.51
CA THR A 87 5.29 -13.73 -4.51
C THR A 87 6.29 -14.49 -5.37
N ALA A 88 6.24 -15.82 -5.35
CA ALA A 88 7.04 -16.68 -6.21
C ALA A 88 6.57 -16.57 -7.66
N ARG A 89 7.48 -16.29 -8.58
CA ARG A 89 7.20 -16.28 -10.03
C ARG A 89 7.56 -17.63 -10.65
N LYS A 90 6.93 -17.92 -11.78
CA LYS A 90 7.13 -19.18 -12.55
C LYS A 90 8.59 -19.42 -12.97
N ASN A 91 9.38 -18.36 -13.09
CA ASN A 91 10.81 -18.42 -13.42
C ASN A 91 11.72 -18.69 -12.20
N GLY A 92 11.15 -18.96 -11.02
CA GLY A 92 11.89 -19.21 -9.77
C GLY A 92 12.38 -17.95 -9.04
N SER A 93 12.17 -16.75 -9.61
CA SER A 93 12.46 -15.50 -8.91
C SER A 93 11.32 -15.08 -7.99
N PHE A 94 11.63 -14.31 -6.95
CA PHE A 94 10.63 -13.67 -6.11
C PHE A 94 10.34 -12.23 -6.59
N GLN A 95 9.08 -11.86 -6.53
CA GLN A 95 8.63 -10.47 -6.55
C GLN A 95 8.35 -10.03 -5.12
N HIS A 96 8.78 -8.83 -4.76
CA HIS A 96 8.55 -8.23 -3.46
C HIS A 96 7.73 -6.96 -3.64
N ASP A 97 6.62 -6.87 -2.91
CA ASP A 97 5.83 -5.67 -2.74
C ASP A 97 5.91 -5.32 -1.25
N ILE A 98 6.48 -4.15 -0.93
CA ILE A 98 6.66 -3.68 0.45
C ILE A 98 5.68 -2.54 0.68
N HIS A 99 4.84 -2.65 1.69
CA HIS A 99 3.88 -1.62 2.05
C HIS A 99 4.27 -1.11 3.44
N TYR A 100 4.28 0.20 3.64
CA TYR A 100 4.29 0.75 5.00
C TYR A 100 2.96 1.42 5.26
N TRP A 101 2.24 0.87 6.24
CA TRP A 101 0.92 1.32 6.61
C TRP A 101 1.02 2.29 7.80
N LEU A 102 0.37 3.44 7.66
CA LEU A 102 0.39 4.52 8.64
C LEU A 102 -1.01 4.67 9.23
N GLY A 103 -1.14 4.38 10.52
CA GLY A 103 -2.37 4.62 11.26
C GLY A 103 -2.72 6.10 11.32
N LYS A 104 -4.01 6.42 11.40
CA LYS A 104 -4.50 7.81 11.41
C LYS A 104 -3.95 8.63 12.60
N ASP A 105 -3.63 7.97 13.71
CA ASP A 105 -3.15 8.56 14.96
C ASP A 105 -1.66 8.23 15.22
N THR A 106 -0.95 7.64 14.25
CA THR A 106 0.47 7.30 14.42
C THR A 106 1.33 8.56 14.58
N SER A 107 2.38 8.45 15.39
CA SER A 107 3.27 9.58 15.64
C SER A 107 4.18 9.88 14.44
N GLN A 108 4.71 11.10 14.38
CA GLN A 108 5.59 11.53 13.29
C GLN A 108 6.91 10.73 13.25
N ASP A 109 7.44 10.37 14.42
CA ASP A 109 8.67 9.58 14.54
C ASP A 109 8.44 8.11 14.15
N GLU A 110 7.30 7.50 14.49
CA GLU A 110 6.95 6.14 14.08
C GLU A 110 6.71 6.04 12.57
N SER A 111 5.92 6.96 12.00
CA SER A 111 5.69 7.02 10.55
C SER A 111 6.97 7.27 9.76
N GLY A 112 7.82 8.20 10.23
CA GLY A 112 9.14 8.44 9.65
C GLY A 112 10.05 7.22 9.73
N THR A 113 10.00 6.49 10.84
CA THR A 113 10.76 5.24 11.02
C THR A 113 10.28 4.16 10.06
N ALA A 114 8.96 3.96 9.91
CA ALA A 114 8.40 2.99 8.97
C ALA A 114 8.86 3.28 7.53
N ALA A 115 8.85 4.55 7.13
CA ALA A 115 9.30 4.98 5.81
C ALA A 115 10.80 4.70 5.57
N ILE A 116 11.66 4.93 6.57
CA ILE A 116 13.11 4.68 6.49
C ILE A 116 13.41 3.18 6.48
N LYS A 117 12.80 2.43 7.42
CA LYS A 117 12.96 0.98 7.57
C LYS A 117 12.50 0.22 6.33
N THR A 118 11.49 0.72 5.63
CA THR A 118 11.05 0.18 4.33
C THR A 118 12.15 0.24 3.26
N VAL A 119 12.93 1.33 3.22
CA VAL A 119 14.08 1.45 2.30
C VAL A 119 15.21 0.49 2.71
N GLU A 120 15.45 0.32 4.01
CA GLU A 120 16.45 -0.64 4.53
C GLU A 120 16.07 -2.08 4.18
N LEU A 121 14.79 -2.45 4.34
CA LEU A 121 14.26 -3.75 3.95
C LEU A 121 14.42 -4.00 2.44
N ASP A 122 14.08 -3.04 1.59
CA ASP A 122 14.25 -3.19 0.14
C ASP A 122 15.73 -3.42 -0.24
N VAL A 123 16.66 -2.69 0.40
CA VAL A 123 18.10 -2.94 0.22
C VAL A 123 18.49 -4.35 0.63
N ALA A 124 17.96 -4.87 1.74
CA ALA A 124 18.20 -6.24 2.19
C ALA A 124 17.69 -7.28 1.17
N LEU A 125 16.62 -6.96 0.44
CA LEU A 125 16.04 -7.77 -0.64
C LEU A 125 16.77 -7.61 -1.99
N GLY A 126 17.81 -6.77 -2.03
CA GLY A 126 18.64 -6.48 -3.20
C GLY A 126 18.15 -5.32 -4.06
N GLY A 127 17.29 -4.44 -3.52
CA GLY A 127 16.73 -3.29 -4.23
C GLY A 127 15.79 -3.69 -5.37
N ARG A 128 14.92 -4.68 -5.11
CA ARG A 128 14.04 -5.30 -6.11
C ARG A 128 12.55 -5.15 -5.76
N GLY A 129 12.26 -4.60 -4.59
CA GLY A 129 10.89 -4.39 -4.12
C GLY A 129 10.28 -3.14 -4.72
N VAL A 130 8.96 -3.18 -4.89
CA VAL A 130 8.17 -1.95 -5.09
C VAL A 130 7.62 -1.55 -3.73
N GLN A 131 7.83 -0.29 -3.35
CA GLN A 131 7.44 0.21 -2.03
C GLN A 131 6.17 1.07 -2.16
N TYR A 132 5.21 0.86 -1.26
CA TYR A 132 3.92 1.52 -1.26
C TYR A 132 3.66 2.21 0.08
N ARG A 133 3.27 3.48 0.02
CA ARG A 133 2.76 4.20 1.18
C ARG A 133 1.27 3.95 1.31
N GLU A 134 0.87 3.32 2.41
CA GLU A 134 -0.53 3.04 2.73
C GLU A 134 -0.94 3.90 3.92
N VAL A 135 -2.01 4.69 3.78
CA VAL A 135 -2.54 5.50 4.89
C VAL A 135 -3.90 4.95 5.25
N GLN A 136 -4.18 4.87 6.55
CA GLN A 136 -5.47 4.43 7.06
C GLN A 136 -6.65 5.15 6.37
N GLY A 137 -7.55 4.38 5.77
CA GLY A 137 -8.72 4.90 5.06
C GLY A 137 -8.44 5.42 3.63
N ASN A 138 -7.22 5.24 3.13
CA ASN A 138 -6.80 5.55 1.77
C ASN A 138 -5.76 4.53 1.29
N GLU A 139 -5.94 3.26 1.64
CA GLU A 139 -5.09 2.16 1.22
C GLU A 139 -5.37 1.73 -0.22
N THR A 140 -4.34 1.22 -0.89
CA THR A 140 -4.47 0.66 -2.23
C THR A 140 -5.24 -0.66 -2.23
N GLU A 141 -5.96 -0.94 -3.33
CA GLU A 141 -6.62 -2.24 -3.51
C GLU A 141 -5.63 -3.41 -3.44
N LYS A 142 -4.38 -3.20 -3.88
CA LYS A 142 -3.32 -4.20 -3.77
C LYS A 142 -3.08 -4.57 -2.31
N PHE A 143 -2.86 -3.59 -1.43
CA PHE A 143 -2.65 -3.83 0.00
C PHE A 143 -3.85 -4.52 0.64
N LEU A 144 -5.05 -3.98 0.43
CA LEU A 144 -6.28 -4.53 0.99
C LEU A 144 -6.57 -5.96 0.49
N SER A 145 -6.08 -6.33 -0.71
CA SER A 145 -6.27 -7.68 -1.25
C SER A 145 -5.61 -8.79 -0.42
N TYR A 146 -4.60 -8.46 0.40
CA TYR A 146 -3.88 -9.42 1.22
C TYR A 146 -4.68 -9.87 2.45
N PHE A 147 -5.68 -9.10 2.86
CA PHE A 147 -6.41 -9.28 4.10
C PHE A 147 -7.89 -9.51 3.77
N LYS A 148 -8.36 -10.75 3.98
CA LYS A 148 -9.74 -11.14 3.71
C LYS A 148 -10.51 -11.38 5.01
N PRO A 149 -11.78 -10.92 5.10
CA PRO A 149 -12.52 -10.20 4.05
C PRO A 149 -12.20 -8.70 3.98
N CYS A 150 -11.65 -8.12 5.06
CA CYS A 150 -11.32 -6.70 5.17
C CYS A 150 -10.26 -6.43 6.25
N ILE A 151 -9.88 -5.16 6.41
CA ILE A 151 -9.16 -4.63 7.58
C ILE A 151 -10.08 -3.65 8.29
N ILE A 152 -10.16 -3.75 9.62
CA ILE A 152 -10.81 -2.76 10.49
C ILE A 152 -9.77 -2.41 11.57
N PRO A 153 -9.11 -1.24 11.49
CA PRO A 153 -8.12 -0.87 12.49
C PRO A 153 -8.78 -0.61 13.85
N GLU A 154 -8.10 -1.02 14.90
CA GLU A 154 -8.49 -0.79 16.29
C GLU A 154 -7.93 0.52 16.81
N GLU A 155 -8.66 1.17 17.71
CA GLU A 155 -8.18 2.38 18.39
C GLU A 155 -7.05 2.06 19.38
N GLY A 156 -6.14 3.02 19.54
CA GLY A 156 -4.97 2.89 20.41
C GLY A 156 -3.71 2.42 19.67
N GLY A 157 -2.76 1.86 20.40
CA GLY A 157 -1.44 1.46 19.89
C GLY A 157 -0.42 1.32 21.02
N ILE A 158 0.87 1.24 20.67
CA ILE A 158 1.99 1.15 21.60
C ILE A 158 2.00 2.29 22.61
N ALA A 159 1.78 3.53 22.15
CA ALA A 159 1.81 4.71 23.01
C ALA A 159 0.71 4.68 24.09
N SER A 160 -0.43 4.05 23.82
CA SER A 160 -1.53 3.86 24.78
C SER A 160 -1.43 2.53 25.54
N GLY A 161 -0.38 1.74 25.31
CA GLY A 161 -0.12 0.47 26.00
C GLY A 161 -0.79 -0.75 25.38
N PHE A 162 -1.54 -0.61 24.28
CA PHE A 162 -2.23 -1.73 23.66
C PHE A 162 -1.27 -2.67 22.92
N ARG A 163 -1.39 -3.95 23.26
CA ARG A 163 -0.74 -5.07 22.58
C ARG A 163 -1.78 -5.92 21.86
N HIS A 164 -1.36 -6.63 20.82
CA HIS A 164 -2.22 -7.52 20.03
C HIS A 164 -2.97 -8.58 20.87
N THR A 165 -2.49 -8.89 22.07
CA THR A 165 -3.00 -9.94 22.95
C THR A 165 -4.11 -9.50 23.93
N GLU A 166 -4.43 -8.22 24.05
CA GLU A 166 -5.23 -7.68 25.18
C GLU A 166 -6.62 -7.14 24.78
N ILE A 167 -7.17 -7.56 23.63
CA ILE A 167 -8.39 -6.97 23.05
C ILE A 167 -9.71 -7.53 23.66
N ASN A 168 -9.65 -8.64 24.40
CA ASN A 168 -10.82 -9.49 24.67
C ASN A 168 -11.76 -9.06 25.82
N GLU A 169 -11.51 -7.94 26.52
CA GLU A 169 -12.30 -7.54 27.71
C GLU A 169 -12.98 -6.16 27.57
N ARG A 170 -13.46 -5.79 26.39
CA ARG A 170 -14.15 -4.51 26.17
C ARG A 170 -15.67 -4.65 26.18
N GLU A 171 -16.35 -3.70 26.82
CA GLU A 171 -17.80 -3.52 26.68
C GLU A 171 -18.13 -3.19 25.21
N HIS A 172 -19.17 -3.81 24.65
CA HIS A 172 -19.56 -3.61 23.26
C HIS A 172 -19.92 -2.16 22.99
N VAL A 173 -19.24 -1.53 22.04
CA VAL A 173 -19.56 -0.19 21.55
C VAL A 173 -20.29 -0.31 20.22
N THR A 174 -21.44 0.35 20.09
CA THR A 174 -22.14 0.41 18.80
C THR A 174 -21.32 1.19 17.78
N ARG A 175 -20.99 0.55 16.65
CA ARG A 175 -20.17 1.13 15.58
C ARG A 175 -20.92 1.08 14.26
N LEU A 176 -20.73 2.13 13.44
CA LEU A 176 -21.29 2.20 12.10
C LEU A 176 -20.14 2.23 11.09
N PHE A 177 -20.17 1.31 10.14
CA PHE A 177 -19.18 1.23 9.07
C PHE A 177 -19.82 1.52 7.72
N VAL A 178 -19.12 2.24 6.86
CA VAL A 178 -19.40 2.27 5.43
C VAL A 178 -18.53 1.24 4.73
N CYS A 179 -19.13 0.45 3.85
CA CYS A 179 -18.51 -0.64 3.13
C CYS A 179 -18.60 -0.37 1.62
N ARG A 180 -17.45 -0.34 0.95
CA ARG A 180 -17.34 -0.07 -0.50
C ARG A 180 -16.46 -1.11 -1.19
N GLY A 181 -16.67 -1.29 -2.49
CA GLY A 181 -15.80 -2.09 -3.35
C GLY A 181 -16.41 -3.44 -3.76
N LYS A 182 -16.18 -3.79 -5.03
CA LYS A 182 -16.76 -4.98 -5.68
C LYS A 182 -15.87 -6.23 -5.54
N HIS A 183 -14.56 -6.05 -5.46
CA HIS A 183 -13.57 -7.14 -5.43
C HIS A 183 -12.75 -7.12 -4.14
N THR A 184 -12.25 -5.94 -3.80
CA THR A 184 -11.54 -5.67 -2.57
C THR A 184 -12.37 -4.68 -1.76
N VAL A 185 -12.62 -5.01 -0.50
CA VAL A 185 -13.53 -4.26 0.34
C VAL A 185 -12.77 -3.19 1.11
N HIS A 186 -13.26 -1.97 1.03
CA HIS A 186 -12.83 -0.87 1.87
C HIS A 186 -13.90 -0.66 2.95
N VAL A 187 -13.51 -0.87 4.21
CA VAL A 187 -14.37 -0.66 5.38
C VAL A 187 -13.85 0.55 6.14
N LYS A 188 -14.73 1.51 6.39
CA LYS A 188 -14.39 2.72 7.14
C LYS A 188 -15.44 2.98 8.20
N GLU A 189 -15.01 3.18 9.43
CA GLU A 189 -15.88 3.64 10.50
C GLU A 189 -16.34 5.08 10.23
N VAL A 190 -17.64 5.32 10.41
CA VAL A 190 -18.30 6.61 10.27
C VAL A 190 -19.10 6.90 11.53
N PRO A 191 -19.41 8.17 11.85
CA PRO A 191 -20.24 8.49 13.00
C PRO A 191 -21.55 7.71 12.96
N PHE A 192 -21.94 7.11 14.09
CA PHE A 192 -23.25 6.47 14.22
C PHE A 192 -24.35 7.53 14.26
N ALA A 193 -24.70 8.03 13.07
CA ALA A 193 -25.64 9.11 12.85
C ALA A 193 -26.33 8.92 11.51
N ARG A 194 -27.60 9.33 11.43
CA ARG A 194 -28.38 9.25 10.19
C ARG A 194 -27.75 10.03 9.05
N SER A 195 -27.04 11.13 9.36
CA SER A 195 -26.31 11.95 8.39
C SER A 195 -25.15 11.22 7.70
N SER A 196 -24.68 10.09 8.25
CA SER A 196 -23.68 9.24 7.62
C SER A 196 -24.27 8.37 6.50
N LEU A 197 -25.54 7.99 6.61
CA LEU A 197 -26.22 7.11 5.64
C LEU A 197 -26.50 7.84 4.32
N ASN A 198 -26.50 7.08 3.22
CA ASN A 198 -26.90 7.56 1.91
C ASN A 198 -27.45 6.41 1.05
N HIS A 199 -27.98 6.75 -0.13
CA HIS A 199 -28.60 5.81 -1.06
C HIS A 199 -27.60 5.00 -1.92
N ASP A 200 -26.31 5.36 -1.91
CA ASP A 200 -25.30 4.80 -2.81
C ASP A 200 -24.47 3.68 -2.16
N ASP A 201 -24.11 3.87 -0.90
CA ASP A 201 -23.18 3.03 -0.17
C ASP A 201 -23.91 1.92 0.62
N ILE A 202 -23.15 0.90 1.03
CA ILE A 202 -23.61 -0.11 2.00
C ILE A 202 -23.08 0.27 3.38
N PHE A 203 -23.92 0.13 4.40
CA PHE A 203 -23.56 0.40 5.78
C PHE A 203 -23.74 -0.84 6.65
N ILE A 204 -22.83 -1.03 7.60
CA ILE A 204 -22.89 -2.11 8.57
C ILE A 204 -22.99 -1.47 9.95
N LEU A 205 -24.13 -1.65 10.61
CA LEU A 205 -24.36 -1.20 11.98
C LEU A 205 -24.14 -2.39 12.92
N ASP A 206 -23.03 -2.34 13.66
CA ASP A 206 -22.64 -3.35 14.62
C ASP A 206 -23.15 -2.98 16.03
N THR A 207 -24.23 -3.62 16.48
CA THR A 207 -24.80 -3.45 17.82
C THR A 207 -24.52 -4.68 18.67
N LYS A 208 -24.78 -4.58 19.99
CA LYS A 208 -24.50 -5.66 20.95
C LYS A 208 -25.23 -6.98 20.65
N SER A 209 -26.40 -6.93 20.05
CA SER A 209 -27.27 -8.10 19.86
C SER A 209 -27.57 -8.43 18.40
N LYS A 210 -27.44 -7.46 17.50
CA LYS A 210 -27.73 -7.63 16.07
C LYS A 210 -26.82 -6.78 15.20
N ILE A 211 -26.35 -7.35 14.09
CA ILE A 211 -25.62 -6.63 13.04
C ILE A 211 -26.58 -6.37 11.88
N PHE A 212 -26.73 -5.10 11.50
CA PHE A 212 -27.56 -4.71 10.36
C PHE A 212 -26.69 -4.37 9.16
N GLN A 213 -27.00 -4.98 8.01
CA GLN A 213 -26.49 -4.55 6.71
C GLN A 213 -27.54 -3.68 6.03
N PHE A 214 -27.33 -2.37 6.01
CA PHE A 214 -28.16 -1.44 5.25
C PHE A 214 -27.63 -1.30 3.82
N ASN A 215 -28.44 -1.70 2.84
CA ASN A 215 -28.12 -1.64 1.43
C ASN A 215 -28.73 -0.39 0.81
N GLY A 216 -27.89 0.58 0.44
CA GLY A 216 -28.31 1.72 -0.36
C GLY A 216 -28.96 1.27 -1.67
N SER A 217 -30.00 1.97 -2.12
CA SER A 217 -30.76 1.61 -3.32
C SER A 217 -29.92 1.54 -4.61
N ASN A 218 -28.83 2.30 -4.70
CA ASN A 218 -27.91 2.31 -5.85
C ASN A 218 -26.71 1.35 -5.70
N SER A 219 -26.61 0.60 -4.59
CA SER A 219 -25.54 -0.38 -4.38
C SER A 219 -25.71 -1.63 -5.27
N SER A 220 -24.60 -2.18 -5.77
CA SER A 220 -24.63 -3.37 -6.64
C SER A 220 -24.72 -4.69 -5.85
N ILE A 221 -25.22 -5.75 -6.50
CA ILE A 221 -25.33 -7.09 -5.89
C ILE A 221 -23.96 -7.60 -5.40
N GLN A 222 -22.89 -7.34 -6.16
CA GLN A 222 -21.53 -7.72 -5.78
C GLN A 222 -21.06 -7.01 -4.51
N GLU A 223 -21.30 -5.70 -4.40
CA GLU A 223 -20.96 -4.95 -3.18
C GLU A 223 -21.73 -5.47 -1.98
N ARG A 224 -23.03 -5.80 -2.15
CA ARG A 224 -23.88 -6.37 -1.09
C ARG A 224 -23.37 -7.72 -0.61
N ALA A 225 -22.92 -8.58 -1.53
CA ALA A 225 -22.33 -9.87 -1.20
C ALA A 225 -21.00 -9.72 -0.45
N LYS A 226 -20.14 -8.78 -0.88
CA LYS A 226 -18.89 -8.48 -0.20
C LYS A 226 -19.09 -7.89 1.19
N ALA A 227 -20.08 -7.01 1.37
CA ALA A 227 -20.44 -6.47 2.68
C ALA A 227 -20.94 -7.57 3.63
N LEU A 228 -21.67 -8.55 3.11
CA LEU A 228 -22.11 -9.70 3.91
C LEU A 228 -20.94 -10.52 4.46
N GLU A 229 -19.84 -10.67 3.70
CA GLU A 229 -18.62 -11.30 4.23
C GLU A 229 -18.02 -10.51 5.40
N VAL A 230 -18.07 -9.17 5.37
CA VAL A 230 -17.63 -8.32 6.48
C VAL A 230 -18.56 -8.48 7.69
N VAL A 231 -19.86 -8.59 7.46
CA VAL A 231 -20.85 -8.85 8.53
C VAL A 231 -20.58 -10.19 9.22
N GLN A 232 -20.30 -11.25 8.45
CA GLN A 232 -19.93 -12.55 9.03
C GLN A 232 -18.61 -12.47 9.81
N TYR A 233 -17.63 -11.75 9.28
CA TYR A 233 -16.38 -11.52 10.00
C TYR A 233 -16.61 -10.82 11.36
N LEU A 234 -17.38 -9.72 11.39
CA LEU A 234 -17.71 -9.03 12.64
C LEU A 234 -18.50 -9.91 13.61
N LYS A 235 -19.44 -10.72 13.10
CA LYS A 235 -20.18 -11.70 13.90
C LYS A 235 -19.23 -12.70 14.57
N ASP A 236 -18.24 -13.22 13.85
CA ASP A 236 -17.31 -14.21 14.37
C ASP A 236 -16.28 -13.57 15.32
N THR A 237 -15.76 -12.38 15.00
CA THR A 237 -14.69 -11.73 15.78
C THR A 237 -15.19 -10.96 16.98
N ASN A 238 -16.28 -10.20 16.85
CA ASN A 238 -16.76 -9.31 17.90
C ASN A 238 -17.83 -9.96 18.77
N HIS A 239 -18.53 -10.97 18.23
CA HIS A 239 -19.70 -11.59 18.87
C HIS A 239 -19.61 -13.09 19.06
N GLU A 240 -18.44 -13.69 18.85
CA GLU A 240 -18.21 -15.13 18.99
C GLU A 240 -19.20 -16.01 18.21
N GLY A 241 -19.70 -15.52 17.07
CA GLY A 241 -20.67 -16.23 16.23
C GLY A 241 -22.12 -16.18 16.71
N LYS A 242 -22.44 -15.48 17.81
CA LYS A 242 -23.75 -15.56 18.50
C LYS A 242 -24.72 -14.42 18.18
N CYS A 243 -24.29 -13.43 17.42
CA CYS A 243 -25.10 -12.24 17.11
C CYS A 243 -26.06 -12.46 15.93
N ASP A 244 -27.24 -11.85 16.01
CA ASP A 244 -28.22 -11.88 14.93
C ASP A 244 -27.77 -11.01 13.75
N VAL A 245 -28.21 -11.33 12.54
CA VAL A 245 -27.88 -10.57 11.33
C VAL A 245 -29.14 -10.26 10.56
N ALA A 246 -29.31 -8.99 10.17
CA ALA A 246 -30.43 -8.53 9.38
C ALA A 246 -29.97 -7.71 8.17
N ALA A 247 -30.64 -7.88 7.03
CA ALA A 247 -30.42 -7.07 5.83
C ALA A 247 -31.58 -6.07 5.69
N VAL A 248 -31.26 -4.79 5.58
CA VAL A 248 -32.21 -3.69 5.47
C VAL A 248 -32.03 -3.05 4.10
N GLU A 249 -33.09 -3.00 3.31
CA GLU A 249 -33.05 -2.37 1.98
C GLU A 249 -33.56 -0.93 2.06
N ASP A 250 -32.81 -0.01 1.46
CA ASP A 250 -33.22 1.38 1.29
C ASP A 250 -34.54 1.48 0.50
N GLY A 251 -35.49 2.27 1.02
CA GLY A 251 -36.83 2.42 0.45
C GLY A 251 -37.85 1.34 0.82
N LYS A 252 -37.43 0.21 1.44
CA LYS A 252 -38.39 -0.69 2.10
C LYS A 252 -38.75 -0.12 3.47
N LEU A 253 -39.96 0.40 3.59
CA LEU A 253 -40.51 0.98 4.82
C LEU A 253 -40.70 -0.10 5.91
N MET A 254 -41.18 0.34 7.08
CA MET A 254 -41.49 -0.40 8.33
C MET A 254 -42.37 -1.68 8.21
N ALA A 255 -42.66 -2.18 7.01
CA ALA A 255 -43.34 -3.46 6.83
C ALA A 255 -42.48 -4.64 7.27
N ASP A 256 -41.15 -4.47 7.25
CA ASP A 256 -40.18 -5.42 7.80
C ASP A 256 -39.82 -5.03 9.25
N ALA A 257 -39.89 -6.00 10.16
CA ALA A 257 -39.57 -5.82 11.57
C ALA A 257 -38.10 -5.40 11.77
N ASP A 258 -37.18 -5.96 10.99
CA ASP A 258 -35.75 -5.64 11.08
C ASP A 258 -35.46 -4.21 10.58
N ALA A 259 -36.16 -3.78 9.53
CA ALA A 259 -36.08 -2.38 9.07
C ALA A 259 -36.63 -1.42 10.14
N GLY A 260 -37.73 -1.80 10.81
CA GLY A 260 -38.30 -1.04 11.92
C GLY A 260 -37.34 -0.86 13.09
N GLU A 261 -36.69 -1.94 13.50
CA GLU A 261 -35.67 -1.92 14.55
C GLU A 261 -34.48 -1.02 14.15
N PHE A 262 -33.95 -1.22 12.93
CA PHE A 262 -32.84 -0.42 12.40
C PHE A 262 -33.14 1.07 12.44
N TRP A 263 -34.28 1.51 11.89
CA TRP A 263 -34.65 2.91 11.89
C TRP A 263 -34.96 3.44 13.29
N GLY A 264 -35.51 2.61 14.17
CA GLY A 264 -35.70 2.92 15.59
C GLY A 264 -34.40 3.35 16.28
N LEU A 265 -33.28 2.69 15.96
CA LEU A 265 -31.94 3.03 16.47
C LEU A 265 -31.47 4.44 16.04
N PHE A 266 -31.99 4.96 14.92
CA PHE A 266 -31.74 6.33 14.45
C PHE A 266 -32.81 7.34 14.88
N GLY A 267 -33.71 6.98 15.79
CA GLY A 267 -34.83 7.83 16.23
C GLY A 267 -36.00 7.87 15.25
N GLY A 268 -36.13 6.87 14.39
CA GLY A 268 -37.18 6.74 13.38
C GLY A 268 -36.74 7.05 11.96
N PHE A 269 -37.61 6.73 11.00
CA PHE A 269 -37.37 7.00 9.59
C PHE A 269 -37.44 8.49 9.28
N ALA A 270 -36.44 8.97 8.56
CA ALA A 270 -36.42 10.29 7.96
C ALA A 270 -35.67 10.23 6.63
N PRO A 271 -35.94 11.15 5.68
CA PRO A 271 -35.23 11.19 4.40
C PRO A 271 -33.71 11.22 4.60
N LEU A 272 -33.00 10.40 3.84
CA LEU A 272 -31.54 10.38 3.86
C LEU A 272 -30.97 11.59 3.11
N PRO A 273 -29.77 12.07 3.50
CA PRO A 273 -29.06 13.07 2.73
C PRO A 273 -28.87 12.60 1.28
N ARG A 274 -29.23 13.45 0.32
CA ARG A 274 -28.72 13.28 -1.05
C ARG A 274 -27.25 13.64 -0.99
N LYS A 275 -26.38 12.66 -1.20
CA LYS A 275 -24.95 12.92 -1.37
C LYS A 275 -24.83 13.86 -2.56
N THR A 276 -24.42 15.12 -2.32
CA THR A 276 -23.82 15.90 -3.40
C THR A 276 -22.58 15.11 -3.77
N PHE A 277 -22.55 14.55 -4.98
CA PHE A 277 -21.41 13.77 -5.50
C PHE A 277 -20.10 14.46 -5.08
N SER A 278 -19.48 13.89 -4.06
CA SER A 278 -18.12 14.22 -3.60
C SER A 278 -17.39 12.90 -3.42
N GLU A 279 -17.56 12.02 -4.39
CA GLU A 279 -16.39 11.35 -4.93
C GLU A 279 -15.38 12.46 -5.25
N PRO A 280 -14.18 12.50 -4.67
CA PRO A 280 -13.04 12.98 -5.41
C PRO A 280 -12.68 11.91 -6.45
N ASN A 281 -13.65 11.46 -7.25
CA ASN A 281 -13.34 11.27 -8.65
C ASN A 281 -13.02 12.69 -9.07
N GLY A 282 -11.73 13.03 -8.95
CA GLY A 282 -11.19 14.12 -9.70
C GLY A 282 -11.78 13.92 -11.08
N LYS A 283 -12.60 14.87 -11.52
CA LYS A 283 -12.61 15.17 -12.94
C LYS A 283 -11.14 15.11 -13.30
N ASP A 284 -10.78 14.23 -14.24
CA ASP A 284 -9.45 14.16 -14.83
C ASP A 284 -9.13 15.55 -15.39
N THR A 285 -8.84 16.51 -14.51
CA THR A 285 -8.14 17.72 -14.82
C THR A 285 -6.76 17.17 -15.07
N ALA A 286 -6.45 16.96 -16.35
CA ALA A 286 -5.18 16.41 -16.77
C ALA A 286 -4.07 17.14 -15.99
N PHE A 287 -3.54 16.47 -14.96
CA PHE A 287 -2.46 17.01 -14.15
C PHE A 287 -1.21 16.75 -14.97
N PRO A 288 -0.59 17.78 -15.58
CA PRO A 288 0.60 17.53 -16.37
C PRO A 288 1.67 16.96 -15.44
N PRO A 289 2.22 15.78 -15.75
CA PRO A 289 3.17 15.13 -14.86
C PRO A 289 4.43 16.00 -14.72
N LYS A 290 4.88 16.22 -13.49
CA LYS A 290 6.07 17.03 -13.18
C LYS A 290 7.20 16.12 -12.73
N LEU A 291 8.34 16.21 -13.41
CA LEU A 291 9.55 15.48 -13.04
C LEU A 291 10.46 16.38 -12.20
N LEU A 292 10.83 15.90 -11.02
CA LEU A 292 11.77 16.55 -10.11
C LEU A 292 12.92 15.56 -9.87
N TRP A 293 14.12 16.06 -9.62
CA TRP A 293 15.21 15.23 -9.10
C TRP A 293 15.62 15.70 -7.70
N VAL A 294 16.12 14.78 -6.90
CA VAL A 294 16.45 15.03 -5.49
C VAL A 294 17.95 15.31 -5.37
N ASN A 295 18.29 16.51 -4.90
CA ASN A 295 19.65 16.96 -4.65
C ASN A 295 19.84 17.26 -3.17
N LYS A 296 20.56 16.40 -2.44
CA LYS A 296 20.83 16.58 -1.00
C LYS A 296 19.56 16.87 -0.18
N GLY A 297 18.47 16.18 -0.48
CA GLY A 297 17.17 16.32 0.18
C GLY A 297 16.27 17.45 -0.35
N GLN A 298 16.74 18.26 -1.31
CA GLN A 298 15.92 19.28 -1.96
C GLN A 298 15.43 18.81 -3.34
N THR A 299 14.20 19.15 -3.70
CA THR A 299 13.62 18.85 -5.01
C THR A 299 13.93 19.95 -6.00
N VAL A 300 14.47 19.58 -7.17
CA VAL A 300 14.75 20.51 -8.27
C VAL A 300 13.95 20.09 -9.49
N SER A 301 13.19 21.01 -10.07
CA SER A 301 12.39 20.75 -11.28
C SER A 301 13.29 20.40 -12.45
N VAL A 302 12.92 19.34 -13.18
CA VAL A 302 13.52 19.01 -14.46
C VAL A 302 12.64 19.63 -15.54
N ASP A 303 13.19 20.56 -16.29
CA ASP A 303 12.48 21.18 -17.41
C ASP A 303 12.44 20.18 -18.57
N CYS A 304 11.24 19.69 -18.90
CA CYS A 304 11.03 18.76 -19.99
C CYS A 304 9.60 18.88 -20.55
N GLU A 305 9.49 19.01 -21.87
CA GLU A 305 8.19 18.97 -22.56
C GLU A 305 7.67 17.54 -22.73
N VAL A 306 8.58 16.56 -22.85
CA VAL A 306 8.26 15.15 -23.12
C VAL A 306 9.01 14.23 -22.15
N LEU A 307 8.27 13.37 -21.46
CA LEU A 307 8.85 12.39 -20.55
C LEU A 307 9.42 11.20 -21.32
N THR A 308 10.74 11.02 -21.23
CA THR A 308 11.45 9.86 -21.81
C THR A 308 12.35 9.20 -20.77
N LYS A 309 12.63 7.89 -20.94
CA LYS A 309 13.53 7.15 -20.03
C LYS A 309 14.92 7.80 -19.91
N ALA A 310 15.40 8.47 -20.95
CA ALA A 310 16.73 9.08 -20.99
C ALA A 310 16.91 10.22 -19.96
N LEU A 311 15.82 10.79 -19.43
CA LEU A 311 15.87 11.80 -18.37
C LEU A 311 16.28 11.22 -17.01
N LEU A 312 16.13 9.89 -16.83
CA LEU A 312 16.39 9.19 -15.58
C LEU A 312 17.84 8.68 -15.53
N ASP A 313 18.68 9.36 -14.75
CA ASP A 313 20.08 9.03 -14.51
C ASP A 313 20.23 8.01 -13.36
N SER A 314 20.96 6.92 -13.61
CA SER A 314 21.21 5.83 -12.66
C SER A 314 21.90 6.26 -11.36
N THR A 315 22.51 7.44 -11.32
CA THR A 315 23.19 8.01 -10.14
C THR A 315 22.31 8.92 -9.29
N LYS A 316 21.06 9.16 -9.69
CA LYS A 316 20.13 10.11 -9.04
C LYS A 316 18.81 9.47 -8.66
N CYS A 317 18.08 10.15 -7.79
CA CYS A 317 16.68 9.84 -7.49
C CYS A 317 15.76 10.93 -8.07
N TYR A 318 14.59 10.52 -8.54
CA TYR A 318 13.61 11.38 -9.19
C TYR A 318 12.23 11.20 -8.55
N LEU A 319 11.47 12.29 -8.48
CA LEU A 319 10.05 12.30 -8.14
C LEU A 319 9.26 12.63 -9.40
N LEU A 320 8.34 11.75 -9.78
CA LEU A 320 7.37 12.01 -10.84
C LEU A 320 6.02 12.23 -10.20
N ASP A 321 5.59 13.50 -10.17
CA ASP A 321 4.32 13.92 -9.59
C ASP A 321 3.22 13.92 -10.66
N CYS A 322 2.23 13.04 -10.51
CA CYS A 322 1.09 12.89 -11.39
C CYS A 322 -0.23 13.39 -10.75
N GLY A 323 -0.17 14.18 -9.68
CA GLY A 323 -1.37 14.66 -8.99
C GLY A 323 -1.83 13.67 -7.92
N SER A 324 -2.52 12.59 -8.32
CA SER A 324 -3.05 11.53 -7.44
C SER A 324 -2.00 10.48 -7.04
N GLU A 325 -0.93 10.36 -7.80
CA GLU A 325 0.19 9.45 -7.54
C GLU A 325 1.51 10.19 -7.65
N ILE A 326 2.45 9.89 -6.76
CA ILE A 326 3.83 10.36 -6.80
C ILE A 326 4.74 9.14 -6.85
N TYR A 327 5.54 9.06 -7.91
CA TYR A 327 6.50 7.98 -8.08
C TYR A 327 7.90 8.43 -7.67
N VAL A 328 8.55 7.69 -6.78
CA VAL A 328 9.95 7.89 -6.42
C VAL A 328 10.78 6.86 -7.19
N TRP A 329 11.45 7.30 -8.24
CA TRP A 329 12.37 6.46 -9.01
C TRP A 329 13.78 6.61 -8.45
N MET A 330 14.41 5.49 -8.08
CA MET A 330 15.72 5.46 -7.46
C MET A 330 16.72 4.78 -8.41
N GLY A 331 17.71 5.55 -8.89
CA GLY A 331 18.76 5.03 -9.76
C GLY A 331 19.58 3.94 -9.09
N ARG A 332 20.00 2.93 -9.84
CA ARG A 332 20.67 1.74 -9.26
C ARG A 332 22.02 2.03 -8.61
N GLU A 333 22.66 3.14 -8.96
CA GLU A 333 23.98 3.56 -8.47
C GLU A 333 23.88 4.57 -7.31
N THR A 334 22.67 4.90 -6.86
CA THR A 334 22.44 5.80 -5.72
C THR A 334 22.82 5.14 -4.40
N ALA A 335 23.33 5.93 -3.44
CA ALA A 335 23.61 5.45 -2.09
C ALA A 335 22.31 5.32 -1.27
N LEU A 336 22.35 4.50 -0.20
CA LEU A 336 21.20 4.32 0.71
C LEU A 336 20.71 5.67 1.27
N GLU A 337 21.62 6.58 1.62
CA GLU A 337 21.24 7.89 2.14
C GLU A 337 20.46 8.71 1.10
N ASP A 338 20.88 8.72 -0.17
CA ASP A 338 20.16 9.43 -1.24
C ASP A 338 18.75 8.88 -1.43
N ARG A 339 18.58 7.56 -1.31
CA ARG A 339 17.27 6.89 -1.40
C ARG A 339 16.36 7.26 -0.22
N LYS A 340 16.90 7.29 1.00
CA LYS A 340 16.18 7.76 2.20
C LYS A 340 15.74 9.21 2.03
N GLN A 341 16.64 10.09 1.58
CA GLN A 341 16.32 11.50 1.32
C GLN A 341 15.28 11.68 0.22
N ALA A 342 15.30 10.85 -0.83
CA ALA A 342 14.27 10.89 -1.88
C ALA A 342 12.89 10.47 -1.35
N GLY A 343 12.82 9.47 -0.49
CA GLY A 343 11.60 9.08 0.20
C GLY A 343 11.05 10.21 1.07
N LEU A 344 11.90 10.89 1.84
CA LEU A 344 11.52 12.05 2.67
C LEU A 344 11.06 13.24 1.83
N ALA A 345 11.74 13.52 0.71
CA ALA A 345 11.35 14.59 -0.21
C ALA A 345 9.95 14.34 -0.82
N ALA A 346 9.60 13.08 -1.09
CA ALA A 346 8.25 12.73 -1.55
C ALA A 346 7.17 12.98 -0.49
N GLU A 347 7.44 12.65 0.78
CA GLU A 347 6.53 12.93 1.89
C GLU A 347 6.34 14.44 2.10
N GLU A 348 7.41 15.23 1.97
CA GLU A 348 7.34 16.69 2.05
C GLU A 348 6.49 17.29 0.92
N LEU A 349 6.66 16.78 -0.32
CA LEU A 349 5.89 17.24 -1.48
C LEU A 349 4.37 17.02 -1.32
N LEU A 350 3.96 15.95 -0.62
CA LEU A 350 2.55 15.74 -0.26
C LEU A 350 2.05 16.80 0.71
N ARG A 351 2.87 17.14 1.71
CA ARG A 351 2.54 18.10 2.76
C ARG A 351 2.41 19.52 2.22
N GLU A 352 3.34 19.94 1.36
CA GLU A 352 3.31 21.27 0.75
C GLU A 352 2.15 21.44 -0.23
N GLY A 353 1.79 20.36 -0.94
CA GLY A 353 0.72 20.38 -1.92
C GLY A 353 -0.70 20.26 -1.35
N ASP A 354 -0.86 20.07 -0.04
CA ASP A 354 -2.14 19.71 0.61
C ASP A 354 -2.85 18.53 -0.09
N ARG A 355 -2.07 17.50 -0.43
CA ARG A 355 -2.54 16.29 -1.14
C ARG A 355 -2.42 15.03 -0.27
N PRO A 356 -3.08 14.95 0.88
CA PRO A 356 -2.92 13.83 1.81
C PRO A 356 -3.41 12.48 1.26
N LYS A 357 -4.26 12.51 0.21
CA LYS A 357 -4.81 11.32 -0.44
C LYS A 357 -3.95 10.76 -1.58
N SER A 358 -2.89 11.46 -1.98
CA SER A 358 -2.06 10.97 -3.08
C SER A 358 -1.17 9.81 -2.61
N HIS A 359 -1.06 8.79 -3.46
CA HIS A 359 -0.26 7.61 -3.17
C HIS A 359 1.22 7.85 -3.50
N ILE A 360 2.12 7.38 -2.64
CA ILE A 360 3.56 7.33 -2.94
C ILE A 360 3.92 5.89 -3.31
N ILE A 361 4.54 5.75 -4.48
CA ILE A 361 5.07 4.47 -4.97
C ILE A 361 6.55 4.65 -5.22
N ARG A 362 7.41 3.87 -4.56
CA ARG A 362 8.87 3.93 -4.74
C ARG A 362 9.36 2.69 -5.48
N LEU A 363 10.26 2.89 -6.42
CA LEU A 363 10.75 1.86 -7.31
C LEU A 363 12.22 2.06 -7.65
N MET A 364 12.94 0.95 -7.74
CA MET A 364 14.33 0.92 -8.16
C MET A 364 14.44 0.80 -9.69
N GLU A 365 15.48 1.40 -10.26
CA GLU A 365 15.82 1.24 -11.67
C GLU A 365 15.88 -0.24 -12.09
N GLY A 366 15.20 -0.57 -13.19
CA GLY A 366 15.09 -1.92 -13.74
C GLY A 366 13.93 -2.77 -13.19
N PHE A 367 13.28 -2.29 -12.13
CA PHE A 367 12.12 -2.90 -11.47
C PHE A 367 10.86 -2.01 -11.56
N GLU A 368 10.79 -1.18 -12.60
CA GLU A 368 9.66 -0.27 -12.81
C GLU A 368 8.36 -1.03 -13.12
N THR A 369 7.26 -0.54 -12.54
CA THR A 369 5.91 -1.08 -12.80
C THR A 369 5.42 -0.71 -14.19
N VAL A 370 4.44 -1.46 -14.71
CA VAL A 370 3.81 -1.13 -16.01
C VAL A 370 3.18 0.27 -15.98
N ILE A 371 2.54 0.63 -14.86
CA ILE A 371 1.86 1.92 -14.67
C ILE A 371 2.88 3.07 -14.65
N PHE A 372 4.04 2.91 -13.99
CA PHE A 372 5.08 3.94 -14.04
C PHE A 372 5.58 4.16 -15.47
N ARG A 373 5.86 3.07 -16.20
CA ARG A 373 6.36 3.14 -17.57
C ARG A 373 5.37 3.78 -18.53
N SER A 374 4.06 3.60 -18.32
CA SER A 374 3.03 4.20 -19.17
C SER A 374 2.94 5.72 -19.03
N LYS A 375 3.52 6.32 -17.97
CA LYS A 375 3.62 7.78 -17.82
C LYS A 375 4.67 8.41 -18.75
N PHE A 376 5.49 7.60 -19.43
CA PHE A 376 6.54 8.06 -20.35
C PHE A 376 6.12 7.81 -21.80
N ASN A 377 6.37 8.78 -22.68
CA ASN A 377 5.99 8.68 -24.10
C ASN A 377 6.72 7.55 -24.84
N LYS A 378 7.96 7.25 -24.43
CA LYS A 378 8.79 6.18 -24.99
C LYS A 378 9.55 5.48 -23.88
N TRP A 379 9.20 4.21 -23.65
CA TRP A 379 9.94 3.32 -22.76
C TRP A 379 10.59 2.19 -23.58
N PRO A 380 11.90 1.91 -23.44
CA PRO A 380 12.54 0.81 -24.16
C PRO A 380 11.87 -0.53 -23.83
N LYS A 381 11.46 -1.29 -24.87
CA LYS A 381 11.06 -2.69 -24.68
C LYS A 381 12.26 -3.44 -24.11
N LYS A 382 12.07 -4.15 -22.98
CA LYS A 382 13.14 -4.92 -22.35
C LYS A 382 13.72 -5.86 -23.41
N ALA A 383 15.00 -5.73 -23.74
CA ALA A 383 15.67 -6.71 -24.58
C ALA A 383 15.60 -8.04 -23.83
N GLU A 384 14.86 -9.02 -24.36
CA GLU A 384 15.04 -10.39 -23.92
C GLU A 384 16.53 -10.70 -24.04
N ALA A 385 17.14 -11.17 -22.94
CA ALA A 385 18.53 -11.56 -22.98
C ALA A 385 18.69 -12.59 -24.10
N VAL A 386 19.35 -12.19 -25.18
CA VAL A 386 19.75 -13.09 -26.25
C VAL A 386 20.72 -14.07 -25.61
N VAL A 387 20.20 -15.21 -25.17
CA VAL A 387 20.98 -16.37 -24.80
C VAL A 387 21.73 -16.75 -26.08
N SER A 388 23.01 -16.37 -26.19
CA SER A 388 23.79 -16.64 -27.39
C SER A 388 23.75 -18.14 -27.69
N ASP A 389 23.70 -18.54 -28.96
CA ASP A 389 23.62 -19.95 -29.35
C ASP A 389 24.76 -20.79 -28.77
N GLU A 390 25.91 -20.18 -28.45
CA GLU A 390 27.01 -20.84 -27.72
C GLU A 390 26.61 -21.31 -26.32
N SER A 391 25.79 -20.53 -25.60
CA SER A 391 25.35 -20.88 -24.25
C SER A 391 24.28 -21.99 -24.26
N ARG A 392 23.43 -22.04 -25.30
CA ARG A 392 22.54 -23.19 -25.57
C ARG A 392 23.32 -24.44 -25.92
N GLY A 393 24.39 -24.32 -26.72
CA GLY A 393 25.28 -25.41 -27.08
C GLY A 393 25.98 -26.03 -25.86
N LYS A 394 26.41 -25.21 -24.91
CA LYS A 394 27.04 -25.67 -23.65
C LYS A 394 26.07 -26.44 -22.76
N VAL A 395 24.81 -25.99 -22.63
CA VAL A 395 23.77 -26.69 -21.86
C VAL A 395 23.38 -28.00 -22.54
N ALA A 396 23.24 -28.03 -23.86
CA ALA A 396 22.95 -29.25 -24.61
C ALA A 396 24.08 -30.29 -24.52
N ALA A 397 25.35 -29.85 -24.52
CA ALA A 397 26.51 -30.71 -24.31
C ALA A 397 26.56 -31.28 -22.88
N LEU A 398 26.18 -30.49 -21.87
CA LEU A 398 26.12 -30.91 -20.47
C LEU A 398 25.03 -31.99 -20.27
N LEU A 399 23.86 -31.81 -20.86
CA LEU A 399 22.74 -32.76 -20.77
C LEU A 399 23.04 -34.10 -21.46
N LYS A 400 23.73 -34.08 -22.62
CA LYS A 400 24.23 -35.31 -23.25
C LYS A 400 25.23 -36.06 -22.37
N ARG A 401 26.10 -35.32 -21.66
CA ARG A 401 27.11 -35.91 -20.77
C ARG A 401 26.51 -36.53 -19.50
N GLN A 402 25.31 -36.10 -19.11
CA GLN A 402 24.52 -36.69 -18.01
C GLN A 402 23.56 -37.81 -18.46
N GLY A 403 23.67 -38.30 -19.71
CA GLY A 403 22.89 -39.45 -20.20
C GLY A 403 21.48 -39.11 -20.69
N PHE A 404 21.11 -37.82 -20.81
CA PHE A 404 19.83 -37.44 -21.40
C PHE A 404 19.89 -37.55 -22.93
N ASN A 405 18.98 -38.36 -23.50
CA ASN A 405 18.89 -38.57 -24.95
C ASN A 405 18.14 -37.40 -25.62
N VAL A 406 18.89 -36.48 -26.23
CA VAL A 406 18.36 -35.28 -26.90
C VAL A 406 17.66 -35.57 -28.25
N LYS A 407 17.54 -36.84 -28.68
CA LYS A 407 16.92 -37.18 -29.98
C LYS A 407 15.39 -37.32 -29.98
N ALA A 408 14.71 -37.11 -28.84
CA ALA A 408 13.25 -37.28 -28.76
C ALA A 408 12.41 -35.99 -28.89
N VAL A 409 13.02 -34.80 -28.96
CA VAL A 409 12.29 -33.50 -29.04
C VAL A 409 12.38 -32.87 -30.43
N ALA A 410 12.54 -33.69 -31.47
CA ALA A 410 12.64 -33.22 -32.86
C ALA A 410 11.67 -33.97 -33.77
N LYS A 411 10.37 -33.98 -33.42
CA LYS A 411 9.27 -34.28 -34.37
C LYS A 411 7.90 -33.88 -33.78
N SER A 412 7.65 -32.58 -33.77
CA SER A 412 6.32 -32.01 -33.94
C SER A 412 6.52 -30.54 -34.31
N ALA A 413 6.41 -30.22 -35.59
CA ALA A 413 6.27 -28.82 -36.00
C ALA A 413 4.97 -28.30 -35.34
N PRO A 414 5.00 -27.17 -34.60
CA PRO A 414 3.76 -26.56 -34.16
C PRO A 414 3.03 -26.07 -35.39
N VAL A 415 1.74 -26.41 -35.50
CA VAL A 415 0.80 -25.74 -36.38
C VAL A 415 0.90 -24.23 -36.10
N LYS A 416 1.00 -23.41 -37.14
CA LYS A 416 0.81 -21.96 -37.04
C LYS A 416 -0.64 -21.72 -36.65
N GLU A 417 -0.93 -21.74 -35.36
CA GLU A 417 -2.10 -21.08 -34.81
C GLU A 417 -1.73 -19.60 -34.61
N GLU A 418 -2.49 -18.72 -35.24
CA GLU A 418 -2.49 -17.31 -34.85
C GLU A 418 -2.72 -17.23 -33.33
N PRO A 419 -1.93 -16.43 -32.59
CA PRO A 419 -2.13 -16.30 -31.17
C PRO A 419 -3.48 -15.61 -30.93
N LEU A 420 -4.49 -16.39 -30.58
CA LEU A 420 -5.71 -15.88 -29.98
C LEU A 420 -5.32 -15.13 -28.70
N PRO A 421 -5.83 -13.90 -28.49
CA PRO A 421 -5.44 -13.08 -27.36
C PRO A 421 -5.80 -13.79 -26.05
N GLN A 422 -4.78 -14.06 -25.26
CA GLN A 422 -4.90 -14.67 -23.94
C GLN A 422 -5.50 -13.61 -23.00
N ILE A 423 -6.75 -13.82 -22.59
CA ILE A 423 -7.45 -12.97 -21.63
C ILE A 423 -6.74 -13.08 -20.29
N ASP A 424 -6.09 -12.01 -19.84
CA ASP A 424 -5.74 -11.83 -18.44
C ASP A 424 -6.91 -11.13 -17.72
N CYS A 425 -7.04 -11.39 -16.41
CA CYS A 425 -8.18 -11.00 -15.61
C CYS A 425 -8.24 -9.48 -15.27
N THR A 426 -7.65 -8.59 -16.08
CA THR A 426 -7.61 -7.14 -15.84
C THR A 426 -8.49 -6.30 -16.77
N GLY A 427 -9.28 -6.93 -17.63
CA GLY A 427 -10.44 -6.27 -18.23
C GLY A 427 -10.16 -5.08 -19.14
N ASN A 428 -9.04 -5.04 -19.87
CA ASN A 428 -8.87 -4.14 -21.02
C ASN A 428 -8.19 -4.86 -22.20
N LEU A 429 -8.77 -4.67 -23.40
CA LEU A 429 -8.30 -5.21 -24.68
C LEU A 429 -7.07 -4.45 -25.18
N GLN A 430 -6.14 -5.18 -25.82
CA GLN A 430 -4.87 -4.70 -26.38
C GLN A 430 -5.04 -3.70 -27.53
#